data_AF-A0A452Z976-F1
#
_entry.id   AF-A0A452Z976-F1
#
_cell.length_a   1.000
_cell.length_b   1.000
_cell.length_c   1.000
_cell.angle_alpha   90.00
_cell.angle_beta   90.00
_cell.angle_gamma   90.00
#
_symmetry.space_group_name_H-M   'P 1'
#
loop_
_entity.id
_entity.type
_entity.pdbx_description
1 polymer ?
#
loop_
_entity_poly.entity_id
_entity_poly.type
_entity_poly.pdbx_seq_one_letter_code
_entity_poly.pdbx_strand_id
1 'polypeptide(L)'
;YYAAVSRDPGRVPPAFLPDVEGAETPVHEVKRKGGDLRYCQKCGHYKPPRAHHCRVCKRCVLKMDHHCIWINNCVGHENYKIFLVFVLYAVIASFYSMILIVGSVIHSAPKDEQLSSDSSRTLIIICGIILCPLTLALSVLLGWHIHLILQNKTTIEVP
;
A
#
# COMPACT_ATOMS: atom_id res chain seq x y z
N TYR A 1 -9.17 -0.43 -6.73
CA TYR A 1 -9.41 -1.21 -5.50
C TYR A 1 -9.48 -2.71 -5.78
N TYR A 2 -10.50 -3.21 -6.51
CA TYR A 2 -10.69 -4.65 -6.77
C TYR A 2 -9.42 -5.39 -7.23
N ALA A 3 -8.71 -4.84 -8.22
CA ALA A 3 -7.46 -5.46 -8.70
C ALA A 3 -6.36 -5.54 -7.63
N ALA A 4 -6.27 -4.58 -6.69
CA ALA A 4 -5.31 -4.64 -5.59
C ALA A 4 -5.65 -5.76 -4.59
N VAL A 5 -6.95 -6.00 -4.38
CA VAL A 5 -7.47 -7.08 -3.54
C VAL A 5 -7.21 -8.45 -4.17
N SER A 6 -7.50 -8.61 -5.47
CA SER A 6 -7.52 -9.92 -6.11
C SER A 6 -6.20 -10.38 -6.73
N ARG A 7 -5.29 -9.45 -7.07
CA ARG A 7 -4.03 -9.82 -7.73
C ARG A 7 -3.06 -10.45 -6.72
N ASP A 8 -2.47 -11.58 -7.11
CA ASP A 8 -1.42 -12.22 -6.32
C ASP A 8 -0.20 -11.26 -6.20
N PRO A 9 0.31 -10.96 -4.99
CA PRO A 9 1.50 -10.12 -4.78
C PRO A 9 2.82 -10.72 -5.25
N GLY A 10 2.83 -11.99 -5.64
CA GLY A 10 4.03 -12.71 -6.08
C GLY A 10 4.41 -13.81 -5.11
N ARG A 11 4.84 -14.96 -5.66
CA ARG A 11 5.24 -16.16 -4.93
C ARG A 11 6.71 -16.46 -5.19
N VAL A 12 7.40 -16.94 -4.17
CA VAL A 12 8.71 -17.56 -4.37
C VAL A 12 8.49 -18.92 -5.06
N PRO A 13 9.13 -19.18 -6.21
CA PRO A 13 9.08 -20.50 -6.84
C PRO A 13 9.63 -21.58 -5.89
N PRO A 14 8.99 -22.75 -5.76
CA PRO A 14 9.50 -23.84 -4.91
C PRO A 14 10.90 -24.31 -5.30
N ALA A 15 11.23 -24.23 -6.59
CA ALA A 15 12.54 -24.59 -7.14
C ALA A 15 13.60 -23.48 -7.00
N PHE A 16 13.31 -22.37 -6.30
CA PHE A 16 14.32 -21.32 -6.12
C PHE A 16 15.47 -21.86 -5.27
N LEU A 17 16.65 -21.91 -5.89
CA LEU A 17 17.92 -22.17 -5.26
C LEU A 17 18.80 -20.93 -5.38
N PRO A 18 19.50 -20.53 -4.31
CA PRO A 18 20.48 -19.45 -4.42
C PRO A 18 21.62 -19.93 -5.31
N ASP A 19 22.07 -19.07 -6.22
CA ASP A 19 23.28 -19.30 -6.99
C ASP A 19 24.49 -19.25 -6.02
N VAL A 20 25.14 -20.40 -5.87
CA VAL A 20 26.29 -20.58 -4.97
C VAL A 20 27.61 -20.42 -5.72
N GLU A 21 27.59 -20.50 -7.06
CA GLU A 21 28.79 -20.48 -7.91
C GLU A 21 29.26 -19.04 -8.21
N GLY A 22 28.37 -18.05 -8.12
CA GLY A 22 28.66 -16.63 -8.35
C GLY A 22 29.27 -15.84 -7.18
N ALA A 23 29.93 -16.49 -6.21
CA ALA A 23 30.45 -15.87 -4.97
C ALA A 23 31.50 -14.75 -5.19
N GLU A 24 32.00 -14.57 -6.41
CA GLU A 24 32.92 -13.49 -6.81
C GLU A 24 32.20 -12.23 -7.33
N THR A 25 30.90 -12.31 -7.63
CA THR A 25 30.11 -11.12 -7.97
C THR A 25 29.58 -10.46 -6.70
N PRO A 26 29.72 -9.13 -6.51
CA PRO A 26 29.26 -8.45 -5.29
C PRO A 26 27.74 -8.30 -5.34
N VAL A 27 26.99 -9.39 -5.23
CA VAL A 27 25.54 -9.36 -5.03
C VAL A 27 25.31 -9.01 -3.56
N HIS A 28 25.33 -7.70 -3.31
CA HIS A 28 25.12 -7.06 -2.00
C HIS A 28 23.76 -7.41 -1.35
N GLU A 29 22.89 -8.18 -2.00
CA GLU A 29 21.51 -8.46 -1.54
C GLU A 29 21.27 -9.88 -0.99
N VAL A 30 22.19 -10.83 -1.19
CA VAL A 30 22.01 -12.23 -0.73
C VAL A 30 22.36 -12.39 0.76
N LYS A 31 23.30 -11.59 1.25
CA LYS A 31 23.86 -11.76 2.58
C LYS A 31 23.07 -10.92 3.60
N ARG A 32 22.63 -11.54 4.71
CA ARG A 32 22.44 -10.78 5.96
C ARG A 32 23.74 -10.02 6.28
N LYS A 33 23.72 -9.10 7.24
CA LYS A 33 24.94 -8.46 7.83
C LYS A 33 26.05 -9.44 8.32
N GLY A 34 25.95 -10.75 8.06
CA GLY A 34 26.95 -11.78 8.34
C GLY A 34 27.14 -12.86 7.26
N GLY A 35 26.66 -12.69 6.02
CA GLY A 35 27.06 -13.60 4.93
C GLY A 35 26.15 -14.80 4.63
N ASP A 36 25.12 -15.06 5.43
CA ASP A 36 24.31 -16.27 5.29
C ASP A 36 23.16 -16.15 4.27
N LEU A 37 22.95 -17.24 3.53
CA LEU A 37 21.77 -17.48 2.70
C LEU A 37 20.49 -17.38 3.54
N ARG A 38 19.47 -16.67 3.03
CA ARG A 38 18.21 -16.49 3.77
C ARG A 38 17.28 -17.67 3.53
N TYR A 39 17.03 -18.47 4.55
CA TYR A 39 16.06 -19.59 4.49
C TYR A 39 14.74 -19.27 5.21
N CYS A 40 13.62 -19.78 4.71
CA CYS A 40 12.33 -19.71 5.37
C CYS A 40 11.95 -21.04 6.02
N GLN A 41 12.14 -21.16 7.35
CA GLN A 41 11.76 -22.38 8.07
C GLN A 41 10.28 -22.75 7.93
N LYS A 42 9.39 -21.74 7.89
CA LYS A 42 7.93 -21.96 7.76
C LYS A 42 7.49 -22.46 6.39
N CYS A 43 8.25 -22.13 5.34
CA CYS A 43 7.89 -22.51 3.97
C CYS A 43 8.80 -23.60 3.39
N GLY A 44 9.89 -23.96 4.07
CA GLY A 44 10.79 -25.04 3.65
C GLY A 44 11.65 -24.70 2.42
N HIS A 45 11.90 -23.43 2.12
CA HIS A 45 12.68 -23.03 0.94
C HIS A 45 13.55 -21.79 1.20
N TYR A 46 14.55 -21.59 0.34
CA TYR A 46 15.37 -20.38 0.33
C TYR A 46 14.57 -19.15 -0.12
N LYS A 47 14.89 -17.99 0.42
CA LYS A 47 14.27 -16.70 0.10
C LYS A 47 15.16 -15.96 -0.89
N PRO A 48 14.62 -15.57 -2.06
CA PRO A 48 15.28 -14.64 -2.95
C PRO A 48 15.63 -13.31 -2.26
N PRO A 49 16.48 -12.48 -2.89
CA PRO A 49 16.60 -11.07 -2.57
C PRO A 49 15.23 -10.41 -2.34
N ARG A 50 15.09 -9.65 -1.24
CA ARG A 50 13.91 -8.83 -0.91
C ARG A 50 12.60 -9.62 -0.69
N ALA A 51 12.65 -10.95 -0.62
CA ALA A 51 11.49 -11.78 -0.31
C ALA A 51 11.32 -11.95 1.21
N HIS A 52 10.09 -11.79 1.70
CA HIS A 52 9.77 -11.91 3.13
C HIS A 52 8.56 -12.84 3.34
N HIS A 53 8.52 -13.50 4.50
CA HIS A 53 7.41 -14.37 4.88
C HIS A 53 6.32 -13.53 5.54
N CYS A 54 5.15 -13.47 4.92
CA CYS A 54 3.99 -12.85 5.52
C CYS A 54 3.27 -13.86 6.42
N ARG A 55 3.13 -13.53 7.70
CA ARG A 55 2.44 -14.39 8.68
C ARG A 55 0.94 -14.51 8.41
N VAL A 56 0.32 -13.44 7.88
CA VAL A 56 -1.12 -13.42 7.57
C VAL A 56 -1.41 -14.25 6.32
N CYS A 57 -0.67 -14.02 5.23
CA CYS A 57 -0.81 -14.81 4.01
C CYS A 57 -0.19 -16.22 4.09
N LYS A 58 0.53 -16.53 5.18
CA LYS A 58 1.23 -17.81 5.44
C LYS A 58 2.14 -18.29 4.31
N ARG A 59 2.81 -17.35 3.62
CA ARG A 59 3.72 -17.63 2.49
C ARG A 59 4.81 -16.58 2.33
N CYS A 60 5.88 -16.94 1.63
CA CYS A 60 6.87 -15.97 1.18
C CYS A 60 6.34 -15.18 -0.02
N VAL A 61 6.47 -13.86 0.06
CA VAL A 61 6.07 -12.90 -0.96
C VAL A 61 7.34 -12.27 -1.56
N LEU A 62 7.43 -12.24 -2.88
CA LEU A 62 8.54 -11.60 -3.61
C LEU A 62 8.48 -10.08 -3.44
N LYS A 63 9.65 -9.44 -3.25
CA LYS A 63 9.78 -7.99 -3.01
C LYS A 63 8.65 -7.48 -2.09
N MET A 64 8.46 -8.17 -0.97
CA MET A 64 7.33 -7.91 -0.06
C MET A 64 7.47 -6.50 0.48
N ASP A 65 6.43 -5.70 0.36
CA ASP A 65 6.38 -4.38 0.97
C ASP A 65 5.69 -4.45 2.33
N HIS A 66 4.42 -4.84 2.36
CA HIS A 66 3.68 -5.06 3.61
C HIS A 66 2.46 -5.96 3.39
N HIS A 67 1.80 -6.33 4.49
CA HIS A 67 0.45 -6.88 4.42
C HIS A 67 -0.53 -5.75 4.69
N CYS A 68 -1.39 -5.44 3.73
CA CYS A 68 -2.31 -4.32 3.82
C CYS A 68 -3.69 -4.82 4.23
N ILE A 69 -4.12 -4.45 5.44
CA ILE A 69 -5.42 -4.84 6.00
C ILE A 69 -6.59 -4.28 5.18
N TRP A 70 -6.41 -3.12 4.52
CA TRP A 70 -7.47 -2.41 3.78
C TRP A 70 -7.87 -3.10 2.46
N ILE A 71 -6.95 -3.86 1.88
CA ILE A 71 -7.20 -4.68 0.70
C ILE A 71 -7.21 -6.17 1.05
N ASN A 72 -7.04 -6.52 2.33
CA ASN A 72 -6.89 -7.89 2.83
C ASN A 72 -5.93 -8.75 2.00
N ASN A 73 -4.82 -8.14 1.58
CA ASN A 73 -3.85 -8.78 0.69
C ASN A 73 -2.45 -8.24 0.97
N CYS A 74 -1.43 -9.00 0.62
CA CYS A 74 -0.07 -8.50 0.61
C CYS A 74 0.14 -7.55 -0.58
N VAL A 75 1.03 -6.58 -0.37
CA VAL A 75 1.61 -5.77 -1.44
C VAL A 75 3.03 -6.30 -1.66
N GLY A 76 3.31 -6.74 -2.88
CA GLY A 76 4.59 -7.34 -3.27
C GLY A 76 4.90 -7.10 -4.74
N HIS A 77 5.90 -7.79 -5.27
CA HIS A 77 6.43 -7.58 -6.61
C HIS A 77 5.37 -7.47 -7.72
N GLU A 78 4.42 -8.41 -7.76
CA GLU A 78 3.47 -8.56 -8.87
C GLU A 78 2.25 -7.62 -8.79
N ASN A 79 2.02 -6.97 -7.64
CA ASN A 79 0.87 -6.10 -7.45
C ASN A 79 1.21 -4.71 -6.89
N TYR A 80 2.48 -4.39 -6.66
CA TYR A 80 2.91 -3.08 -6.13
C TYR A 80 2.41 -1.91 -7.00
N LYS A 81 2.55 -2.01 -8.33
CA LYS A 81 2.03 -1.00 -9.27
C LYS A 81 0.52 -0.82 -9.15
N ILE A 82 -0.22 -1.92 -9.01
CA ILE A 82 -1.68 -1.89 -8.89
C ILE A 82 -2.10 -1.21 -7.58
N PHE A 83 -1.38 -1.49 -6.48
CA PHE A 83 -1.57 -0.82 -5.21
C PHE A 83 -1.34 0.69 -5.31
N LEU A 84 -0.23 1.14 -5.93
CA LEU A 84 0.04 2.56 -6.11
C LEU A 84 -1.03 3.29 -6.93
N VAL A 85 -1.45 2.68 -8.05
CA VAL A 85 -2.52 3.23 -8.88
C VAL A 85 -3.82 3.33 -8.09
N PHE A 86 -4.14 2.33 -7.26
CA PHE A 86 -5.27 2.40 -6.35
C PHE A 86 -5.16 3.57 -5.36
N VAL A 87 -4.03 3.74 -4.68
CA VAL A 87 -3.83 4.82 -3.71
C VAL A 87 -3.90 6.19 -4.40
N LEU A 88 -3.31 6.34 -5.59
CA LEU A 88 -3.38 7.57 -6.39
C LEU A 88 -4.82 7.94 -6.73
N TYR A 89 -5.61 7.00 -7.26
CA TYR A 89 -7.02 7.27 -7.56
C TYR A 89 -7.85 7.54 -6.30
N ALA A 90 -7.51 6.91 -5.17
CA ALA A 90 -8.18 7.18 -3.91
C ALA A 90 -7.92 8.62 -3.42
N VAL A 91 -6.68 9.11 -3.54
CA VAL A 91 -6.33 10.51 -3.24
C VAL A 91 -7.08 11.48 -4.16
N ILE A 92 -7.08 11.23 -5.47
CA ILE A 92 -7.78 12.09 -6.43
C ILE A 92 -9.28 12.14 -6.12
N ALA A 93 -9.91 10.98 -5.89
CA ALA A 93 -11.32 10.88 -5.57
C ALA A 93 -11.67 11.57 -4.24
N SER A 94 -10.80 11.48 -3.23
CA SER A 94 -11.03 12.11 -1.93
C SER A 94 -10.90 13.64 -2.01
N PHE A 95 -9.92 14.17 -2.75
CA PHE A 95 -9.83 15.62 -3.02
C PHE A 95 -11.03 16.12 -3.84
N TYR A 96 -11.42 15.39 -4.89
CA TYR A 96 -12.60 15.75 -5.69
C TYR A 96 -13.87 15.81 -4.82
N SER A 97 -14.08 14.81 -3.97
CA SER A 97 -15.20 14.79 -3.03
C SER A 97 -15.15 15.95 -2.03
N MET A 98 -13.96 16.33 -1.56
CA MET A 98 -13.78 17.47 -0.67
C MET A 98 -14.20 18.79 -1.34
N ILE A 99 -13.79 19.00 -2.60
CA ILE A 99 -14.15 20.18 -3.39
C ILE A 99 -15.68 20.27 -3.55
N LEU A 100 -16.34 19.15 -3.86
CA LEU A 100 -17.80 19.12 -4.00
C LEU A 100 -18.51 19.45 -2.68
N ILE A 101 -18.04 18.90 -1.55
CA ILE A 101 -18.61 19.17 -0.22
C ILE A 101 -18.46 20.65 0.14
N VAL A 102 -17.25 21.22 -0.03
CA VAL A 102 -16.99 22.64 0.25
C VAL A 102 -17.85 23.53 -0.66
N GLY A 103 -17.91 23.23 -1.96
CA GLY A 103 -18.77 23.96 -2.91
C GLY A 103 -20.25 23.89 -2.53
N SER A 104 -20.73 22.72 -2.12
CA SER A 104 -22.11 22.52 -1.64
C SER A 104 -22.40 23.35 -0.40
N VAL A 105 -21.49 23.40 0.57
CA VAL A 105 -21.66 24.19 1.81
C VAL A 105 -21.67 25.69 1.51
N ILE A 106 -20.76 26.17 0.64
CA ILE A 106 -20.69 27.58 0.25
C ILE A 106 -21.96 28.02 -0.49
N HIS A 107 -22.45 27.21 -1.45
CA HIS A 107 -23.65 27.56 -2.24
C HIS A 107 -24.95 27.43 -1.43
N SER A 108 -24.95 26.66 -0.34
CA SER A 108 -26.15 26.46 0.51
C SER A 108 -26.32 27.52 1.60
N ALA A 109 -25.43 28.51 1.70
CA ALA A 109 -25.52 29.61 2.66
C ALA A 109 -25.67 30.96 1.94
N PRO A 110 -26.69 31.82 2.21
CA PRO A 110 -28.03 31.63 2.77
C PRO A 110 -29.16 31.92 1.74
N LYS A 111 -30.11 31.00 1.58
CA LYS A 111 -31.49 31.33 1.19
C LYS A 111 -32.39 30.68 2.23
N ASP A 112 -33.07 31.49 3.02
CA ASP A 112 -34.01 31.05 4.05
C ASP A 112 -35.01 30.04 3.46
N GLU A 113 -35.01 28.80 3.96
CA GLU A 113 -36.24 28.00 4.16
C GLU A 113 -35.98 26.68 4.93
N GLN A 114 -36.40 26.74 6.20
CA GLN A 114 -37.04 25.77 7.09
C GLN A 114 -36.86 24.23 6.93
N LEU A 115 -36.32 23.67 8.03
CA LEU A 115 -36.72 22.45 8.77
C LEU A 115 -36.52 21.06 8.13
N SER A 116 -36.47 20.90 6.80
CA SER A 116 -36.11 19.62 6.14
C SER A 116 -34.64 19.54 5.69
N SER A 117 -33.99 20.70 5.56
CA SER A 117 -32.60 20.90 5.12
C SER A 117 -31.53 20.66 6.22
N ASP A 118 -31.96 20.56 7.49
CA ASP A 118 -31.03 20.49 8.62
C ASP A 118 -30.30 19.14 8.71
N SER A 119 -31.01 18.04 8.45
CA SER A 119 -30.43 16.70 8.47
C SER A 119 -29.44 16.48 7.31
N SER A 120 -29.77 16.88 6.08
CA SER A 120 -28.89 16.72 4.92
C SER A 120 -27.62 17.58 5.04
N ARG A 121 -27.75 18.83 5.50
CA ARG A 121 -26.59 19.70 5.76
C ARG A 121 -25.70 19.15 6.87
N THR A 122 -26.29 18.63 7.94
CA THR A 122 -25.56 17.98 9.03
C THR A 122 -24.80 16.75 8.53
N LEU A 123 -25.43 15.91 7.71
CA LEU A 123 -24.78 14.75 7.08
C LEU A 123 -23.60 15.16 6.18
N ILE A 124 -23.74 16.19 5.35
CA ILE A 124 -22.67 16.71 4.49
C ILE A 124 -21.46 17.17 5.32
N ILE A 125 -21.70 17.91 6.41
CA ILE A 125 -20.64 18.38 7.30
C ILE A 125 -19.93 17.18 7.96
N ILE A 126 -20.69 16.21 8.47
CA ILE A 126 -20.12 14.97 9.06
C ILE A 126 -19.27 14.22 8.02
N CYS A 127 -19.76 14.06 6.79
CA CYS A 127 -19.00 13.44 5.71
C CYS A 127 -17.69 14.20 5.43
N GLY A 128 -17.71 15.53 5.41
CA GLY A 128 -16.52 16.36 5.24
C GLY A 128 -15.50 16.17 6.38
N ILE A 129 -15.97 16.15 7.63
CA ILE A 129 -15.13 15.92 8.82
C ILE A 129 -14.44 14.55 8.75
N ILE A 130 -15.15 13.51 8.32
CA ILE A 130 -14.59 12.14 8.19
C ILE A 130 -13.63 12.05 6.99
N LEU A 131 -13.95 12.74 5.89
CA LEU A 131 -13.15 12.69 4.66
C LEU A 131 -11.81 13.42 4.79
N CYS A 132 -11.72 14.44 5.65
CA CYS A 132 -10.51 15.22 5.85
C CYS A 132 -9.31 14.39 6.34
N PRO A 133 -9.40 13.66 7.48
CA PRO A 133 -8.29 12.80 7.93
C PRO A 133 -8.00 11.67 6.96
N LEU A 134 -9.02 11.13 6.27
CA LEU A 134 -8.81 10.10 5.25
C LEU A 134 -7.98 10.64 4.08
N THR A 135 -8.31 11.83 3.57
CA THR A 135 -7.57 12.49 2.47
C THR A 135 -6.13 12.77 2.87
N LEU A 136 -5.92 13.27 4.10
CA LEU A 136 -4.58 13.52 4.63
C LEU A 136 -3.78 12.22 4.74
N ALA A 137 -4.35 11.18 5.34
CA ALA A 137 -3.70 9.88 5.51
C ALA A 137 -3.31 9.24 4.18
N LEU A 138 -4.22 9.25 3.19
CA LEU A 138 -3.94 8.71 1.85
C LEU A 138 -2.86 9.53 1.12
N SER A 139 -2.85 10.85 1.28
CA SER A 139 -1.83 11.73 0.68
C SER A 139 -0.44 11.48 1.28
N VAL A 140 -0.36 11.33 2.61
CA VAL A 140 0.89 10.97 3.30
C VAL A 140 1.36 9.58 2.87
N LEU A 141 0.45 8.60 2.77
CA LEU A 141 0.76 7.27 2.29
C LEU A 141 1.32 7.29 0.85
N LEU A 142 0.67 8.05 -0.04
CA LEU A 142 1.13 8.20 -1.42
C LEU A 142 2.52 8.84 -1.48
N GLY A 143 2.74 9.94 -0.73
CA GLY A 143 4.03 10.62 -0.65
C GLY A 143 5.13 9.71 -0.13
N TRP A 144 4.84 8.92 0.91
CA TRP A 144 5.77 7.93 1.44
C TRP A 144 6.16 6.88 0.40
N HIS A 145 5.19 6.30 -0.30
CA HIS A 145 5.48 5.31 -1.34
C HIS A 145 6.22 5.90 -2.55
N ILE A 146 5.98 7.17 -2.90
CA ILE A 146 6.78 7.87 -3.91
C ILE A 146 8.25 7.96 -3.46
N HIS A 147 8.49 8.35 -2.21
CA HIS A 147 9.84 8.39 -1.66
C HIS A 147 10.53 7.01 -1.71
N LEU A 148 9.81 5.95 -1.35
CA LEU A 148 10.33 4.57 -1.44
C LEU A 148 10.71 4.16 -2.87
N ILE A 149 9.87 4.52 -3.86
CA ILE A 149 10.14 4.24 -5.28
C ILE A 149 11.41 4.95 -5.73
N LEU A 150 11.58 6.23 -5.38
CA LEU A 150 12.76 7.02 -5.73
C LEU A 150 14.05 6.43 -5.16
N GLN A 151 13.96 5.73 -4.02
CA GLN A 151 15.09 5.04 -3.42
C GLN A 151 15.19 3.55 -3.80
N ASN A 152 14.26 3.04 -4.61
CA ASN A 152 14.05 1.61 -4.89
C ASN A 152 14.03 0.74 -3.61
N LYS A 153 13.40 1.23 -2.55
CA LYS A 153 13.23 0.52 -1.28
C LYS A 153 11.80 0.02 -1.12
N THR A 154 11.64 -1.03 -0.33
CA THR A 154 10.34 -1.42 0.24
C THR A 154 10.20 -0.84 1.65
N THR A 155 8.98 -0.83 2.19
CA THR A 155 8.70 -0.42 3.58
C THR A 155 9.49 -1.25 4.60
N ILE A 156 9.83 -2.51 4.29
CA ILE A 156 10.63 -3.40 5.15
C ILE A 156 12.14 -3.07 5.11
N GLU A 157 12.61 -2.42 4.04
CA GLU A 157 14.02 -2.09 3.82
C GLU A 157 14.43 -0.74 4.42
N VAL A 158 13.47 0.03 4.94
CA VAL A 158 13.74 1.27 5.67
C VAL A 158 14.23 0.91 7.08
N PRO A 159 15.38 1.46 7.54
CA PRO A 159 15.93 1.20 8.87
C PRO A 159 15.09 1.78 10.01
#